data_AF-W8TIJ6-F1
#
_entry.id   AF-W8TIJ6-F1
#
_cell.length_a   1.000
_cell.length_b   1.000
_cell.length_c   1.000
_cell.angle_alpha   90.00
_cell.angle_beta   90.00
_cell.angle_gamma   90.00
#
_symmetry.space_group_name_H-M   'P 1'
#
loop_
_entity.id
_entity.type
_entity.pdbx_description
1 polymer ?
#
loop_
_entity_poly.entity_id
_entity_poly.type
_entity_poly.pdbx_seq_one_letter_code
_entity_poly.pdbx_strand_id
1 'polypeptide(L)'
;MIKVSFMNKNNGKTVLKSMDIEQDLRESADFEYVNDISNSISQKNIMVFDCKLDETIFNIEDPDEEFYEEFGMDAEYFQVVFNDIKIYIADMCLDIEHDLREEYRFEKIRVSAEIYDVDETITDVKFVLVISFMDSPRKQQADLTRVVAKRQLQGSSKYFN
;
A
#
# COMPACT_ATOMS: atom_id res chain seq x y z
N MET A 1 0.72 -9.72 -14.64
CA MET A 1 2.18 -9.66 -14.89
C MET A 1 2.54 -8.65 -15.97
N ILE A 2 3.13 -7.54 -15.54
CA ILE A 2 3.82 -6.58 -16.40
C ILE A 2 5.34 -6.70 -16.22
N LYS A 3 6.10 -5.98 -17.04
CA LYS A 3 7.55 -5.82 -16.89
C LYS A 3 7.91 -4.35 -16.89
N VAL A 4 8.81 -3.96 -16.00
CA VAL A 4 9.42 -2.62 -16.00
C VAL A 4 10.88 -2.75 -16.38
N SER A 5 11.43 -1.73 -17.05
CA SER A 5 12.84 -1.70 -17.37
C SER A 5 13.40 -0.30 -17.14
N PHE A 6 14.52 -0.25 -16.42
CA PHE A 6 15.22 0.98 -16.07
C PHE A 6 16.74 0.75 -16.11
N MET A 7 17.47 1.85 -16.12
CA MET A 7 18.92 1.85 -16.02
C MET A 7 19.30 2.12 -14.57
N ASN A 8 20.06 1.21 -13.96
CA ASN A 8 20.58 1.42 -12.61
C ASN A 8 21.72 2.45 -12.60
N LYS A 9 22.22 2.81 -11.40
CA LYS A 9 23.32 3.77 -11.22
C LYS A 9 24.60 3.44 -12.01
N ASN A 10 24.82 2.17 -12.36
CA ASN A 10 26.01 1.69 -13.06
C ASN A 10 25.79 1.55 -14.59
N ASN A 11 24.71 2.13 -15.14
CA ASN A 11 24.29 1.94 -16.53
C ASN A 11 24.00 0.48 -16.91
N GLY A 12 23.74 -0.38 -15.93
CA GLY A 12 23.20 -1.72 -16.15
C GLY A 12 21.71 -1.65 -16.43
N LYS A 13 21.25 -2.32 -17.48
CA LYS A 13 19.83 -2.45 -17.77
C LYS A 13 19.22 -3.51 -16.84
N THR A 14 18.28 -3.10 -16.01
CA THR A 14 17.48 -3.98 -15.17
C THR A 14 16.11 -4.20 -15.80
N VAL A 15 15.56 -5.41 -15.67
CA VAL A 15 14.19 -5.77 -16.05
C VAL A 15 13.57 -6.50 -14.87
N LEU A 16 12.50 -5.95 -14.30
CA LEU A 16 11.75 -6.56 -13.20
C LEU A 16 10.37 -6.97 -13.67
N LYS A 17 9.87 -8.10 -13.19
CA LYS A 17 8.49 -8.52 -13.38
C LYS A 17 7.69 -8.16 -12.14
N SER A 18 6.45 -7.75 -12.31
CA SER A 18 5.57 -7.46 -11.18
C SER A 18 5.35 -8.66 -10.26
N MET A 19 5.43 -9.87 -10.80
CA MET A 19 5.30 -11.12 -10.04
C MET A 19 6.47 -11.36 -9.07
N ASP A 20 7.67 -10.91 -9.40
CA ASP A 20 8.84 -11.07 -8.52
C ASP A 20 8.64 -10.17 -7.29
N ILE A 21 8.28 -8.89 -7.50
CA ILE A 21 7.96 -7.94 -6.43
C ILE A 21 6.72 -8.36 -5.62
N GLU A 22 5.69 -8.90 -6.27
CA GLU A 22 4.51 -9.45 -5.59
C GLU A 22 4.91 -10.55 -4.60
N GLN A 23 5.83 -11.44 -5.00
CA GLN A 23 6.32 -12.49 -4.13
C GLN A 23 7.09 -11.92 -2.94
N ASP A 24 8.01 -10.99 -3.18
CA ASP A 24 8.79 -10.35 -2.11
C ASP A 24 7.88 -9.68 -1.07
N LEU A 25 6.83 -8.98 -1.53
CA LEU A 25 5.85 -8.36 -0.64
C LEU A 25 5.02 -9.38 0.15
N ARG A 26 4.67 -10.53 -0.44
CA ARG A 26 3.94 -11.61 0.24
C ARG A 26 4.76 -12.32 1.32
N GLU A 27 6.07 -12.26 1.21
CA GLU A 27 6.98 -12.84 2.21
C GLU A 27 7.11 -11.94 3.45
N SER A 28 6.63 -10.68 3.40
CA SER A 28 6.53 -9.82 4.58
C SER A 28 5.37 -10.26 5.48
N ALA A 29 5.63 -10.28 6.80
CA ALA A 29 4.65 -10.63 7.81
C ALA A 29 3.54 -9.58 7.99
N ASP A 30 3.68 -8.40 7.39
CA ASP A 30 2.73 -7.29 7.55
C ASP A 30 1.48 -7.43 6.66
N PHE A 31 1.52 -8.32 5.66
CA PHE A 31 0.44 -8.48 4.68
C PHE A 31 -0.29 -9.81 4.85
N GLU A 32 -1.62 -9.74 4.97
CA GLU A 32 -2.49 -10.91 4.82
C GLU A 32 -2.56 -11.35 3.34
N TYR A 33 -2.68 -10.39 2.43
CA TYR A 33 -2.55 -10.65 0.99
C TYR A 33 -1.92 -9.49 0.22
N VAL A 34 -1.31 -9.86 -0.91
CA VAL A 34 -0.84 -8.95 -1.95
C VAL A 34 -1.23 -9.53 -3.31
N ASN A 35 -1.80 -8.73 -4.20
CA ASN A 35 -2.24 -9.15 -5.53
C ASN A 35 -1.81 -8.13 -6.61
N ASP A 36 -1.11 -8.60 -7.65
CA ASP A 36 -0.69 -7.76 -8.78
C ASP A 36 -1.87 -7.31 -9.65
N ILE A 37 -2.24 -6.03 -9.52
CA ILE A 37 -3.27 -5.37 -10.33
C ILE A 37 -2.68 -4.42 -11.39
N SER A 38 -1.38 -4.49 -11.66
CA SER A 38 -0.68 -3.55 -12.55
C SER A 38 -1.27 -3.49 -13.97
N ASN A 39 -1.79 -4.62 -14.45
CA ASN A 39 -2.46 -4.72 -15.76
C ASN A 39 -3.71 -3.83 -15.86
N SER A 40 -4.42 -3.57 -14.76
CA SER A 40 -5.64 -2.75 -14.73
C SER A 40 -5.37 -1.26 -14.98
N ILE A 41 -4.14 -0.82 -14.72
CA ILE A 41 -3.72 0.58 -14.85
C ILE A 41 -2.91 0.81 -16.14
N SER A 42 -2.12 -0.18 -16.58
CA SER A 42 -1.35 -0.14 -17.84
C SER A 42 -0.44 1.09 -17.99
N GLN A 43 0.06 1.64 -16.88
CA GLN A 43 1.05 2.72 -16.87
C GLN A 43 2.46 2.15 -17.04
N LYS A 44 3.28 2.80 -17.88
CA LYS A 44 4.67 2.36 -18.11
C LYS A 44 5.50 2.57 -16.85
N ASN A 45 6.34 1.58 -16.49
CA ASN A 45 7.27 1.64 -15.36
C ASN A 45 6.59 1.85 -14.00
N ILE A 46 5.31 1.47 -13.87
CA ILE A 46 4.56 1.53 -12.63
C ILE A 46 3.99 0.14 -12.36
N MET A 47 4.22 -0.36 -11.15
CA MET A 47 3.57 -1.55 -10.62
C MET A 47 2.54 -1.13 -9.58
N VAL A 48 1.45 -1.88 -9.51
CA VAL A 48 0.33 -1.60 -8.61
C VAL A 48 -0.12 -2.91 -7.99
N PHE A 49 -0.22 -2.91 -6.67
CA PHE A 49 -0.64 -4.04 -5.88
C PHE A 49 -1.87 -3.68 -5.06
N ASP A 50 -2.82 -4.60 -5.00
CA ASP A 50 -3.93 -4.59 -4.06
C ASP A 50 -3.49 -5.38 -2.82
N CYS A 51 -3.56 -4.75 -1.66
CA CYS A 51 -3.00 -5.28 -0.42
C CYS A 51 -4.03 -5.24 0.71
N LYS A 52 -3.91 -6.20 1.63
CA LYS A 52 -4.56 -6.16 2.94
C LYS A 52 -3.52 -6.38 4.02
N LEU A 53 -3.56 -5.53 5.05
CA LEU A 53 -2.68 -5.69 6.22
C LEU A 53 -3.14 -6.89 7.03
N ASP A 54 -2.18 -7.58 7.64
CA ASP A 54 -2.48 -8.60 8.62
C ASP A 54 -3.21 -7.98 9.83
N GLU A 55 -4.32 -8.60 10.24
CA GLU A 55 -5.18 -8.08 11.33
C GLU A 55 -4.43 -7.99 12.67
N THR A 56 -3.35 -8.76 12.85
CA THR A 56 -2.56 -8.77 14.08
C THR A 56 -1.64 -7.55 14.22
N ILE A 57 -1.44 -6.78 13.14
CA ILE A 57 -0.61 -5.56 13.16
C ILE A 57 -1.24 -4.49 14.04
N PHE A 58 -2.57 -4.37 14.01
CA PHE A 58 -3.32 -3.48 14.88
C PHE A 58 -4.11 -4.34 15.85
N ASN A 59 -3.40 -4.84 16.87
CA ASN A 59 -4.07 -5.44 18.02
C ASN A 59 -4.72 -4.31 18.82
N ILE A 60 -5.88 -3.86 18.35
CA ILE A 60 -6.73 -2.94 19.07
C ILE A 60 -7.16 -3.71 20.31
N GLU A 61 -6.51 -3.42 21.43
CA GLU A 61 -7.02 -3.88 22.72
C GLU A 61 -8.48 -3.42 22.78
N ASP A 62 -9.40 -4.36 23.00
CA ASP A 62 -10.78 -4.05 23.31
C ASP A 62 -10.73 -2.94 24.37
N PRO A 63 -11.23 -1.72 24.07
CA PRO A 63 -11.19 -0.64 25.03
C PRO A 63 -11.75 -1.14 26.36
N ASP A 64 -11.12 -0.84 27.49
CA ASP A 64 -11.68 -1.27 28.77
C ASP A 64 -12.99 -0.52 29.07
N GLU A 65 -13.80 -1.05 30.01
CA GLU A 65 -15.07 -0.42 30.41
C GLU A 65 -14.87 1.05 30.86
N GLU A 66 -13.70 1.40 31.42
CA GLU A 66 -13.36 2.78 31.80
C GLU A 66 -13.19 3.68 30.56
N PHE A 67 -12.53 3.21 29.50
CA PHE A 67 -12.41 3.95 28.23
C PHE A 67 -13.76 4.14 27.54
N TYR A 68 -14.62 3.12 27.57
CA TYR A 68 -15.99 3.21 27.04
C TYR A 68 -16.87 4.21 27.80
N GLU A 69 -16.73 4.29 29.13
CA GLU A 69 -17.49 5.23 29.96
C GLU A 69 -16.97 6.68 29.86
N GLU A 70 -15.66 6.88 29.64
CA GLU A 70 -15.03 8.21 29.65
C GLU A 70 -15.01 8.87 28.26
N PHE A 71 -14.83 8.10 27.18
CA PHE A 71 -14.71 8.62 25.81
C PHE A 71 -15.81 8.14 24.86
N GLY A 72 -16.47 7.03 25.17
CA GLY A 72 -17.35 6.34 24.24
C GLY A 72 -16.60 5.81 23.01
N MET A 73 -17.21 4.89 22.25
CA MET A 73 -16.74 4.59 20.89
C MET A 73 -17.22 5.70 19.93
N ASP A 74 -16.58 6.87 20.04
CA ASP A 74 -16.82 8.01 19.15
C ASP A 74 -16.02 7.83 17.84
N ALA A 75 -16.50 8.44 16.76
CA ALA A 75 -15.75 8.74 15.55
C ALA A 75 -14.35 9.36 15.82
N GLU A 76 -14.14 10.00 16.96
CA GLU A 76 -12.85 10.51 17.43
C GLU A 76 -11.83 9.39 17.73
N TYR A 77 -12.24 8.31 18.40
CA TYR A 77 -11.39 7.13 18.61
C TYR A 77 -11.03 6.46 17.30
N PHE A 78 -12.04 6.24 16.45
CA PHE A 78 -11.82 5.69 15.10
C PHE A 78 -10.85 6.55 14.29
N GLN A 79 -10.96 7.89 14.38
CA GLN A 79 -10.04 8.80 13.68
C GLN A 79 -8.59 8.68 14.17
N VAL A 80 -8.37 8.51 15.48
CA VAL A 80 -7.02 8.31 16.05
C VAL A 80 -6.42 7.01 15.52
N VAL A 81 -7.13 5.89 15.66
CA VAL A 81 -6.64 4.59 15.20
C VAL A 81 -6.42 4.60 13.68
N PHE A 82 -7.35 5.18 12.92
CA PHE A 82 -7.19 5.31 11.47
C PHE A 82 -5.99 6.18 11.07
N ASN A 83 -5.65 7.19 11.87
CA ASN A 83 -4.44 7.98 11.66
C ASN A 83 -3.17 7.16 11.96
N ASP A 84 -3.19 6.31 12.97
CA ASP A 84 -2.06 5.42 13.28
C ASP A 84 -1.82 4.40 12.15
N ILE A 85 -2.89 3.83 11.59
CA ILE A 85 -2.80 2.97 10.39
C ILE A 85 -2.14 3.69 9.23
N LYS A 86 -2.52 4.95 8.99
CA LYS A 86 -1.92 5.76 7.92
C LYS A 86 -0.42 6.00 8.14
N ILE A 87 -0.02 6.26 9.38
CA ILE A 87 1.39 6.46 9.74
C ILE A 87 2.15 5.15 9.51
N TYR A 88 1.63 4.03 10.01
CA TYR A 88 2.23 2.71 9.82
C TYR A 88 2.40 2.36 8.34
N ILE A 89 1.36 2.53 7.52
CA ILE A 89 1.45 2.28 6.07
C ILE A 89 2.46 3.21 5.40
N ALA A 90 2.56 4.47 5.84
CA ALA A 90 3.53 5.41 5.30
C ALA A 90 4.97 5.00 5.64
N ASP A 91 5.22 4.51 6.85
CA ASP A 91 6.53 4.01 7.28
C ASP A 91 6.90 2.74 6.51
N MET A 92 5.98 1.78 6.40
CA MET A 92 6.15 0.59 5.55
C MET A 92 6.48 0.95 4.09
N CYS A 93 5.84 1.99 3.52
CA CYS A 93 6.20 2.46 2.18
C CYS A 93 7.64 2.99 2.11
N LEU A 94 8.13 3.66 3.15
CA LEU A 94 9.50 4.16 3.21
C LEU A 94 10.52 3.02 3.28
N ASP A 95 10.21 1.98 4.04
CA ASP A 95 11.07 0.79 4.17
C ASP A 95 11.13 0.02 2.85
N ILE A 96 9.99 -0.29 2.23
CA ILE A 96 9.94 -0.92 0.90
C ILE A 96 10.68 -0.05 -0.14
N GLU A 97 10.49 1.28 -0.09
CA GLU A 97 11.19 2.22 -0.99
C GLU A 97 12.71 2.15 -0.80
N HIS A 98 13.18 2.07 0.45
CA HIS A 98 14.59 1.95 0.79
C HIS A 98 15.18 0.64 0.24
N ASP A 99 14.55 -0.48 0.54
CA ASP A 99 15.05 -1.82 0.20
C ASP A 99 15.15 -2.01 -1.32
N LEU A 100 14.11 -1.61 -2.06
CA LEU A 100 14.12 -1.67 -3.52
C LEU A 100 15.21 -0.77 -4.12
N ARG A 101 15.45 0.42 -3.55
CA ARG A 101 16.52 1.32 -4.03
C ARG A 101 17.90 0.73 -3.80
N GLU A 102 18.12 0.10 -2.65
CA GLU A 102 19.36 -0.55 -2.31
C GLU A 102 19.61 -1.75 -3.23
N GLU A 103 18.65 -2.65 -3.32
CA GLU A 103 18.72 -3.87 -4.13
C GLU A 103 18.99 -3.55 -5.61
N TYR A 104 18.17 -2.67 -6.19
CA TYR A 104 18.25 -2.37 -7.63
C TYR A 104 19.19 -1.23 -7.97
N ARG A 105 19.81 -0.60 -6.97
CA ARG A 105 20.71 0.55 -7.11
C ARG A 105 20.08 1.64 -7.98
N PHE A 106 18.83 1.99 -7.70
CA PHE A 106 18.06 2.94 -8.50
C PHE A 106 17.26 3.92 -7.64
N GLU A 107 17.85 5.08 -7.34
CA GLU A 107 17.29 6.12 -6.45
C GLU A 107 15.94 6.70 -6.86
N LYS A 108 15.52 6.47 -8.11
CA LYS A 108 14.27 7.02 -8.64
C LYS A 108 13.07 6.13 -8.34
N ILE A 109 13.28 4.95 -7.74
CA ILE A 109 12.17 4.16 -7.21
C ILE A 109 11.41 4.99 -6.20
N ARG A 110 10.09 4.97 -6.28
CA ARG A 110 9.23 5.59 -5.28
C ARG A 110 8.09 4.64 -4.95
N VAL A 111 7.65 4.68 -3.69
CA VAL A 111 6.54 3.86 -3.19
C VAL A 111 5.51 4.77 -2.53
N SER A 112 4.24 4.48 -2.75
CA SER A 112 3.13 5.19 -2.12
C SER A 112 1.93 4.28 -1.98
N ALA A 113 1.17 4.48 -0.92
CA ALA A 113 -0.04 3.73 -0.65
C ALA A 113 -1.23 4.66 -0.41
N GLU A 114 -2.43 4.14 -0.64
CA GLU A 114 -3.68 4.80 -0.28
C GLU A 114 -4.68 3.72 0.15
N ILE A 115 -5.22 3.88 1.36
CA ILE A 115 -6.27 3.04 1.91
C ILE A 115 -7.56 3.31 1.13
N TYR A 116 -8.22 2.25 0.67
CA TYR A 116 -9.49 2.37 -0.06
C TYR A 116 -10.68 1.77 0.69
N ASP A 117 -10.45 0.91 1.67
CA ASP A 117 -11.48 0.25 2.47
C ASP A 117 -10.93 -0.07 3.86
N VAL A 118 -11.71 0.22 4.90
CA VAL A 118 -11.47 -0.17 6.29
C VAL A 118 -12.83 -0.43 6.90
N ASP A 119 -12.98 -1.57 7.57
CA ASP A 119 -14.21 -1.89 8.26
C ASP A 119 -14.31 -1.16 9.61
N GLU A 120 -15.49 -1.20 10.24
CA GLU A 120 -15.74 -0.49 11.51
C GLU A 120 -14.93 -1.06 12.68
N THR A 121 -14.47 -2.32 12.58
CA THR A 121 -13.63 -2.97 13.60
C THR A 121 -12.14 -2.82 13.35
N ILE A 122 -11.74 -2.21 12.22
CA ILE A 122 -10.34 -1.96 11.85
C ILE A 122 -9.54 -3.27 11.74
N THR A 123 -10.21 -4.38 11.47
CA THR A 123 -9.58 -5.69 11.23
C THR A 123 -9.37 -5.95 9.74
N ASP A 124 -10.05 -5.19 8.86
CA ASP A 124 -9.98 -5.34 7.42
C ASP A 124 -9.47 -4.05 6.75
N VAL A 125 -8.17 -3.79 6.86
CA VAL A 125 -7.52 -2.63 6.24
C VAL A 125 -7.01 -2.99 4.83
N LYS A 126 -7.72 -2.49 3.81
CA LYS A 126 -7.32 -2.67 2.40
C LYS A 126 -6.81 -1.38 1.77
N PHE A 127 -5.72 -1.50 1.04
CA PHE A 127 -5.03 -0.38 0.41
C PHE A 127 -4.41 -0.79 -0.91
N VAL A 128 -4.12 0.20 -1.75
CA VAL A 128 -3.33 0.00 -2.96
C VAL A 128 -1.91 0.47 -2.71
N LEU A 129 -0.93 -0.34 -3.10
CA LEU A 129 0.49 0.01 -3.11
C LEU A 129 0.93 0.29 -4.54
N VAL A 130 1.51 1.46 -4.78
CA VAL A 130 2.00 1.89 -6.10
C VAL A 130 3.50 2.08 -6.05
N ILE A 131 4.21 1.34 -6.90
CA ILE A 131 5.67 1.41 -7.04
C ILE A 131 6.02 2.00 -8.40
N SER A 132 6.66 3.16 -8.39
CA SER A 132 7.13 3.87 -9.58
C SER A 132 8.62 3.60 -9.81
N PHE A 133 8.99 3.15 -11.00
CA PHE A 133 10.37 2.95 -11.44
C PHE A 133 10.80 4.07 -12.41
N MET A 134 10.38 5.29 -12.15
CA MET A 134 10.64 6.44 -13.02
C MET A 134 10.83 7.73 -12.22
N ASP A 135 11.47 8.71 -12.87
CA ASP A 135 11.69 10.03 -12.29
C ASP A 135 10.38 10.81 -12.27
N SER A 136 9.57 10.61 -11.22
CA SER A 136 8.29 11.28 -11.05
C SER A 136 8.26 12.10 -9.76
N PRO A 137 7.70 13.32 -9.77
CA PRO A 137 7.44 14.05 -8.54
C PRO A 137 6.55 13.25 -7.58
N ARG A 138 6.84 13.29 -6.27
CA ARG A 138 6.03 12.61 -5.23
C ARG A 138 4.53 12.93 -5.34
N LYS A 139 4.20 14.18 -5.67
CA LYS A 139 2.80 14.60 -5.88
C LYS A 139 2.10 13.82 -6.99
N GLN A 140 2.76 13.63 -8.14
CA GLN A 140 2.18 12.90 -9.27
C GLN A 140 1.88 11.44 -8.90
N GLN A 141 2.77 10.84 -8.11
CA GLN A 141 2.60 9.46 -7.65
C GLN A 141 1.46 9.34 -6.62
N ALA A 142 1.37 10.27 -5.68
CA ALA A 142 0.25 10.33 -4.73
C ALA A 142 -1.09 10.50 -5.46
N ASP A 143 -1.15 11.39 -6.46
CA ASP A 143 -2.35 11.60 -7.27
C ASP A 143 -2.75 10.32 -8.04
N LEU A 144 -1.78 9.60 -8.63
CA LEU A 144 -2.04 8.31 -9.27
C LEU A 144 -2.59 7.30 -8.25
N THR A 145 -1.95 7.18 -7.09
CA THR A 145 -2.33 6.22 -6.05
C THR A 145 -3.77 6.44 -5.58
N ARG A 146 -4.16 7.69 -5.35
CA ARG A 146 -5.56 8.06 -5.03
C ARG A 146 -6.54 7.66 -6.14
N VAL A 147 -6.16 7.86 -7.40
CA VAL A 147 -7.02 7.47 -8.54
C VAL A 147 -7.17 5.95 -8.60
N VAL A 148 -6.11 5.19 -8.35
CA VAL A 148 -6.16 3.73 -8.29
C VAL A 148 -7.03 3.26 -7.13
N ALA A 149 -6.83 3.80 -5.92
CA ALA A 149 -7.61 3.47 -4.73
C ALA A 149 -9.11 3.67 -4.97
N LYS A 150 -9.49 4.82 -5.52
CA LYS A 150 -10.89 5.12 -5.86
C LYS A 150 -11.48 4.12 -6.86
N ARG A 151 -10.69 3.66 -7.84
CA ARG A 151 -11.13 2.64 -8.80
C ARG A 151 -11.33 1.28 -8.12
N GLN A 152 -10.45 0.91 -7.20
CA GLN A 152 -10.59 -0.34 -6.44
C GLN A 152 -11.82 -0.32 -5.55
N LEU A 153 -12.07 0.75 -4.80
CA LEU A 153 -13.30 0.90 -4.03
C LEU A 153 -14.56 0.73 -4.92
N GLN A 154 -14.58 1.37 -6.09
CA GLN A 154 -15.69 1.23 -7.06
C GLN A 154 -15.80 -0.18 -7.66
N GLY A 155 -14.67 -0.88 -7.85
CA GLY A 155 -14.62 -2.24 -8.33
C GLY A 155 -15.14 -3.23 -7.30
N SER A 156 -14.71 -3.11 -6.05
CA SER A 156 -15.15 -3.91 -4.91
C SER A 156 -16.65 -3.72 -4.64
N SER A 157 -17.15 -2.48 -4.71
CA SER A 157 -18.58 -2.18 -4.54
C SER A 157 -19.48 -2.87 -5.57
N LYS A 158 -19.00 -3.21 -6.77
CA LYS A 158 -19.80 -3.94 -7.77
C LYS A 158 -20.10 -5.39 -7.40
N TYR A 159 -19.37 -5.96 -6.44
CA TYR A 159 -19.60 -7.33 -5.94
C TYR A 159 -20.50 -7.36 -4.70
N PHE A 160 -20.96 -6.20 -4.21
CA PHE A 160 -21.85 -6.06 -3.05
C PHE A 160 -23.27 -5.59 -3.41
N ASN A 161 -23.70 -5.71 -4.67
CA ASN A 161 -25.08 -5.46 -5.13
C ASN A 161 -25.76 -6.73 -5.64
#